data_AF-A0A6H1CAA7-F1
#
_entry.id   AF-A0A6H1CAA7-F1
#
_cell.length_a   1.000
_cell.length_b   1.000
_cell.length_c   1.000
_cell.angle_alpha   90.00
_cell.angle_beta   90.00
_cell.angle_gamma   90.00
#
_symmetry.space_group_name_H-M   'P 1'
#
loop_
_entity.id
_entity.type
_entity.pdbx_description
1 polymer ?
#
loop_
_entity_poly.entity_id
_entity_poly.type
_entity_poly.pdbx_seq_one_letter_code
_entity_poly.pdbx_strand_id
1 'polypeptide(L)'
;MALGDGIRRNIASIDPEERRLLRDAFVETNRRFFPGSRDDRVPGHVSWWFKQDEIHQGTHVHNGPEFLPWHRVIVNELEKMLREINPQLSLHYWDWTQDPRRIPNANLGDGRTGMLNLFTEAFMGYGGATRAPIGEPWLTAGYYVTGARLHRDDTNNPADPPRLVQRHVSGSPASAEQDAAVLRADDYADMRRRLESVHNAMHGFVAMGGQHISFRDPFVFLLHSNVDRLFARWQTDPRHRERLNPATVFGTESNGDLNLNVEPWSGGLAIRPWAAPENLGRPFTYKHPSVVYPPSYDTNIGTEPNLRGLCTIQHKHNHRFLDAYESSDRDFAVVTRLAQTDGSQRWRFTVVAGVYTIQQVSTGRFLHANSEAGHPFVSMEQAQNSDNLRWVMVPVPGRLDVVRFQHVSTGQFLDANQGGLFGYSAVTMPTQNDDSQYWDLSVPAPNTYKLQQKSSGRFLDATEEQFGVSTQPAETDTSQRWVLRSAGTVYTIQHERNGRFLDAHEDAANDFRLVTRTSQNNDSQRWLVRPLSSDTFTVQQLHGVRFVDAYTSSTNDFSAVTRTAQNNDTQRWVIRSLPAN
;
A
#
# COMPACT_ATOMS: atom_id res chain seq x y z
N MET A 1 11.28 -16.17 -1.91
CA MET A 1 10.12 -15.26 -1.79
C MET A 1 9.32 -15.34 -3.08
N ALA A 2 8.05 -14.94 -3.09
CA ALA A 2 7.22 -15.03 -4.29
C ALA A 2 7.53 -13.87 -5.24
N LEU A 3 8.11 -14.17 -6.40
CA LEU A 3 8.26 -13.19 -7.48
C LEU A 3 6.88 -12.74 -7.97
N GLY A 4 6.73 -11.47 -8.32
CA GLY A 4 5.52 -10.91 -8.91
C GLY A 4 4.43 -10.48 -7.93
N ASP A 5 4.65 -10.58 -6.62
CA ASP A 5 3.66 -10.22 -5.61
C ASP A 5 3.42 -8.71 -5.44
N GLY A 6 4.21 -7.86 -6.12
CA GLY A 6 4.03 -6.41 -6.11
C GLY A 6 4.57 -5.71 -4.86
N ILE A 7 5.25 -6.44 -3.98
CA ILE A 7 5.79 -5.90 -2.74
C ILE A 7 7.21 -5.38 -2.98
N ARG A 8 7.40 -4.08 -2.71
CA ARG A 8 8.71 -3.44 -2.63
C ARG A 8 9.40 -3.85 -1.34
N ARG A 9 10.68 -4.17 -1.42
CA ARG A 9 11.45 -4.78 -0.32
C ARG A 9 12.81 -4.12 -0.21
N ASN A 10 13.48 -4.31 0.91
CA ASN A 10 14.90 -3.98 0.97
C ASN A 10 15.66 -4.82 -0.07
N ILE A 11 16.40 -4.18 -0.98
CA ILE A 11 17.21 -4.80 -2.02
C ILE A 11 18.21 -5.83 -1.46
N ALA A 12 18.62 -5.67 -0.20
CA ALA A 12 19.49 -6.61 0.49
C ALA A 12 18.79 -7.91 0.93
N SER A 13 17.46 -7.90 1.05
CA SER A 13 16.67 -9.05 1.52
C SER A 13 16.21 -9.98 0.40
N ILE A 14 16.05 -9.45 -0.82
CA ILE A 14 15.54 -10.20 -1.98
C ILE A 14 16.55 -11.24 -2.49
N ASP A 15 16.06 -12.15 -3.32
CA ASP A 15 16.91 -13.18 -3.92
C ASP A 15 17.95 -12.57 -4.88
N PRO A 16 19.20 -13.09 -4.96
CA PRO A 16 20.15 -12.66 -5.98
C PRO A 16 19.59 -12.68 -7.41
N GLU A 17 18.73 -13.65 -7.74
CA GLU A 17 18.09 -13.73 -9.05
C GLU A 17 17.15 -12.56 -9.29
N GLU A 18 16.39 -12.13 -8.27
CA GLU A 18 15.50 -10.97 -8.37
C GLU A 18 16.30 -9.67 -8.58
N ARG A 19 17.45 -9.50 -7.90
CA ARG A 19 18.38 -8.39 -8.18
C ARG A 19 18.90 -8.41 -9.61
N ARG A 20 19.23 -9.60 -10.13
CA ARG A 20 19.70 -9.76 -11.51
C ARG A 20 18.61 -9.37 -12.52
N LEU A 21 17.39 -9.86 -12.32
CA LEU A 21 16.24 -9.51 -13.16
C LEU A 21 15.94 -8.01 -13.12
N LEU A 22 16.04 -7.37 -11.94
CA LEU A 22 15.87 -5.93 -11.81
C LEU A 22 16.93 -5.15 -12.60
N ARG A 23 18.22 -5.51 -12.47
CA ARG A 23 19.30 -4.91 -13.28
C ARG A 23 19.04 -5.08 -14.77
N ASP A 24 18.68 -6.28 -15.20
CA ASP A 24 18.45 -6.58 -16.61
C ASP A 24 17.27 -5.78 -17.17
N ALA A 25 16.22 -5.58 -16.37
CA ALA A 25 15.11 -4.71 -16.73
C ALA A 25 15.54 -3.23 -16.82
N PHE A 26 16.36 -2.73 -15.89
CA PHE A 26 16.96 -1.39 -16.04
C PHE A 26 17.71 -1.28 -17.37
N VAL A 27 18.63 -2.20 -17.68
CA VAL A 27 19.36 -2.22 -18.96
C VAL A 27 18.42 -2.15 -20.17
N GLU A 28 17.30 -2.88 -20.12
CA GLU A 28 16.31 -2.89 -21.19
C GLU A 28 15.54 -1.55 -21.32
N THR A 29 15.37 -0.77 -20.24
CA THR A 29 14.79 0.59 -20.36
C THR A 29 15.61 1.54 -21.23
N ASN A 30 16.92 1.29 -21.39
CA ASN A 30 17.74 2.09 -22.30
C ASN A 30 17.69 1.62 -23.76
N ARG A 31 17.03 0.48 -24.03
CA ARG A 31 16.83 -0.10 -25.37
C ARG A 31 15.43 0.13 -25.92
N ARG A 32 14.50 0.59 -25.07
CA ARG A 32 13.15 0.99 -25.45
C ARG A 32 13.07 2.49 -25.59
N PHE A 33 12.38 2.95 -26.62
CA PHE A 33 12.32 4.36 -26.99
C PHE A 33 10.88 4.81 -27.09
N PHE A 34 10.61 6.05 -26.70
CA PHE A 34 9.35 6.69 -27.04
C PHE A 34 9.31 7.06 -28.53
N PRO A 35 8.11 7.19 -29.13
CA PRO A 35 7.96 7.58 -30.53
C PRO A 35 8.58 8.95 -30.86
N GLY A 36 8.69 9.23 -32.16
CA GLY A 36 9.25 10.48 -32.69
C GLY A 36 10.72 10.40 -33.09
N SER A 37 11.31 11.56 -33.34
CA SER A 37 12.70 11.75 -33.76
C SER A 37 13.45 12.64 -32.77
N ARG A 38 14.77 12.43 -32.66
CA ARG A 38 15.65 13.28 -31.84
C ARG A 38 15.65 14.75 -32.25
N ASP A 39 15.32 15.03 -33.51
CA ASP A 39 15.32 16.37 -34.11
C ASP A 39 13.93 17.03 -34.11
N ASP A 40 12.93 16.40 -33.51
CA ASP A 40 11.62 17.01 -33.31
C ASP A 40 11.72 18.22 -32.36
N ARG A 41 10.80 19.19 -32.52
CA ARG A 41 10.75 20.40 -31.67
C ARG A 41 10.76 20.10 -30.17
N VAL A 42 10.00 19.07 -29.77
CA VAL A 42 10.13 18.40 -28.48
C VAL A 42 10.76 17.05 -28.79
N PRO A 43 12.01 16.79 -28.37
CA PRO A 43 12.74 15.60 -28.75
C PRO A 43 11.95 14.30 -28.48
N GLY A 44 11.69 13.56 -29.56
CA GLY A 44 11.26 12.16 -29.52
C GLY A 44 12.47 11.24 -29.56
N HIS A 45 12.24 9.94 -29.77
CA HIS A 45 13.31 8.93 -29.78
C HIS A 45 14.21 8.97 -28.54
N VAL A 46 13.63 9.36 -27.40
CA VAL A 46 14.29 9.34 -26.09
C VAL A 46 14.09 7.95 -25.49
N SER A 47 15.16 7.33 -24.99
CA SER A 47 15.04 6.04 -24.32
C SER A 47 14.17 6.16 -23.06
N TRP A 48 13.51 5.08 -22.65
CA TRP A 48 12.71 5.10 -21.41
C TRP A 48 13.57 5.50 -20.21
N TRP A 49 14.86 5.13 -20.22
CA TRP A 49 15.85 5.54 -19.24
C TRP A 49 16.12 7.06 -19.26
N PHE A 50 16.57 7.63 -20.38
CA PHE A 50 16.93 9.06 -20.42
C PHE A 50 15.73 9.99 -20.28
N LYS A 51 14.52 9.48 -20.54
CA LYS A 51 13.28 10.19 -20.23
C LYS A 51 13.16 10.49 -18.73
N GLN A 52 13.66 9.65 -17.84
CA GLN A 52 13.57 9.90 -16.40
C GLN A 52 14.39 11.13 -15.97
N ASP A 53 15.60 11.27 -16.50
CA ASP A 53 16.43 12.46 -16.32
C ASP A 53 15.77 13.70 -16.94
N GLU A 54 15.15 13.58 -18.13
CA GLU A 54 14.39 14.69 -18.73
C GLU A 54 13.19 15.13 -17.87
N ILE A 55 12.40 14.17 -17.36
CA ILE A 55 11.27 14.43 -16.48
C ILE A 55 11.73 15.21 -15.26
N HIS A 56 12.73 14.69 -14.54
CA HIS A 56 13.20 15.32 -13.31
C HIS A 56 13.88 16.69 -13.57
N GLN A 57 14.56 16.85 -14.72
CA GLN A 57 15.11 18.14 -15.14
C GLN A 57 14.01 19.16 -15.46
N GLY A 58 12.91 18.74 -16.11
CA GLY A 58 11.85 19.62 -16.57
C GLY A 58 10.84 20.03 -15.49
N THR A 59 10.67 19.24 -14.43
CA THR A 59 9.72 19.53 -13.35
C THR A 59 10.39 20.07 -12.09
N HIS A 60 11.58 19.56 -11.76
CA HIS A 60 12.39 19.90 -10.61
C HIS A 60 11.62 20.16 -9.30
N VAL A 61 11.21 19.09 -8.65
CA VAL A 61 10.25 19.18 -7.54
C VAL A 61 10.92 18.98 -6.19
N HIS A 62 11.37 20.09 -5.57
CA HIS A 62 12.09 20.11 -4.28
C HIS A 62 11.70 21.34 -3.45
N ASN A 63 11.89 21.25 -2.14
CA ASN A 63 11.61 22.25 -1.10
C ASN A 63 10.12 22.58 -0.88
N GLY A 64 9.25 22.22 -1.82
CA GLY A 64 7.81 22.40 -1.77
C GLY A 64 7.03 21.21 -1.18
N PRO A 65 5.74 21.42 -0.85
CA PRO A 65 4.87 20.37 -0.29
C PRO A 65 4.71 19.14 -1.20
N GLU A 66 4.88 19.31 -2.51
CA GLU A 66 4.75 18.27 -3.53
C GLU A 66 5.97 17.31 -3.59
N PHE A 67 7.06 17.58 -2.88
CA PHE A 67 8.30 16.78 -2.88
C PHE A 67 8.02 15.28 -2.74
N LEU A 68 7.34 14.84 -1.67
CA LEU A 68 7.09 13.42 -1.44
C LEU A 68 6.14 12.78 -2.47
N PRO A 69 4.94 13.33 -2.74
CA PRO A 69 4.02 12.71 -3.68
C PRO A 69 4.56 12.72 -5.12
N TRP A 70 5.34 13.71 -5.54
CA TRP A 70 5.99 13.70 -6.86
C TRP A 70 7.02 12.56 -6.98
N HIS A 71 7.89 12.40 -5.98
CA HIS A 71 8.88 11.32 -5.97
C HIS A 71 8.24 9.93 -5.87
N ARG A 72 7.07 9.79 -5.24
CA ARG A 72 6.27 8.56 -5.33
C ARG A 72 5.83 8.29 -6.77
N VAL A 73 5.30 9.29 -7.48
CA VAL A 73 4.80 9.11 -8.85
C VAL A 73 5.92 8.65 -9.77
N ILE A 74 7.10 9.29 -9.77
CA ILE A 74 8.20 8.87 -10.66
C ILE A 74 8.67 7.43 -10.39
N VAL A 75 8.71 7.02 -9.13
CA VAL A 75 9.05 5.64 -8.73
C VAL A 75 7.96 4.65 -9.18
N ASN A 76 6.69 5.01 -9.04
CA ASN A 76 5.57 4.19 -9.52
C ASN A 76 5.57 4.04 -11.04
N GLU A 77 5.84 5.12 -11.78
CA GLU A 77 5.86 5.13 -13.24
C GLU A 77 7.05 4.34 -13.77
N LEU A 78 8.23 4.43 -13.14
CA LEU A 78 9.35 3.56 -13.48
C LEU A 78 9.00 2.08 -13.21
N GLU A 79 8.39 1.75 -12.06
CA GLU A 79 8.00 0.38 -11.76
C GLU A 79 7.04 -0.19 -12.82
N LYS A 80 6.07 0.60 -13.30
CA LYS A 80 5.19 0.20 -14.41
C LYS A 80 6.01 -0.17 -15.66
N MET A 81 6.97 0.68 -16.05
CA MET A 81 7.86 0.40 -17.19
C MET A 81 8.70 -0.86 -17.00
N LEU A 82 9.24 -1.09 -15.80
CA LEU A 82 10.00 -2.31 -15.50
C LEU A 82 9.12 -3.56 -15.59
N ARG A 83 7.83 -3.45 -15.24
CA ARG A 83 6.88 -4.57 -15.32
C ARG A 83 6.39 -4.86 -16.74
N GLU A 84 6.42 -3.87 -17.63
CA GLU A 84 6.25 -4.10 -19.07
C GLU A 84 7.44 -4.89 -19.69
N ILE A 85 8.59 -4.90 -19.01
CA ILE A 85 9.75 -5.73 -19.40
C ILE A 85 9.66 -7.09 -18.74
N ASN A 86 9.38 -7.13 -17.44
CA ASN A 86 9.18 -8.35 -16.69
C ASN A 86 8.07 -8.18 -15.63
N PRO A 87 6.88 -8.80 -15.83
CA PRO A 87 5.72 -8.58 -14.96
C PRO A 87 5.91 -9.10 -13.52
N GLN A 88 6.97 -9.87 -13.28
CA GLN A 88 7.31 -10.41 -11.96
C GLN A 88 8.10 -9.42 -11.07
N LEU A 89 8.58 -8.29 -11.61
CA LEU A 89 9.44 -7.36 -10.88
C LEU A 89 8.66 -6.35 -10.05
N SER A 90 9.21 -6.00 -8.89
CA SER A 90 8.84 -4.79 -8.14
C SER A 90 10.08 -3.89 -8.00
N LEU A 91 9.87 -2.59 -7.90
CA LEU A 91 10.95 -1.63 -7.67
C LEU A 91 11.29 -1.62 -6.17
N HIS A 92 12.43 -2.23 -5.83
CA HIS A 92 12.88 -2.34 -4.44
C HIS A 92 13.54 -1.05 -3.95
N TYR A 93 13.79 -0.97 -2.64
CA TYR A 93 14.47 0.18 -2.03
C TYR A 93 15.82 -0.24 -1.44
N TRP A 94 16.73 0.72 -1.30
CA TRP A 94 17.92 0.55 -0.46
C TRP A 94 17.66 1.16 0.91
N ASP A 95 17.83 0.37 1.97
CA ASP A 95 17.76 0.91 3.33
C ASP A 95 19.00 1.78 3.59
N TRP A 96 18.81 3.09 3.51
CA TRP A 96 19.90 4.05 3.61
C TRP A 96 20.55 4.15 4.99
N THR A 97 20.05 3.38 5.97
CA THR A 97 20.71 3.24 7.27
C THR A 97 21.90 2.28 7.23
N GLN A 98 22.09 1.60 6.10
CA GLN A 98 23.16 0.63 5.87
C GLN A 98 24.06 1.09 4.73
N ASP A 99 25.37 1.03 4.93
CA ASP A 99 26.33 1.35 3.86
C ASP A 99 26.16 0.34 2.69
N PRO A 100 25.84 0.79 1.46
CA PRO A 100 25.54 -0.07 0.32
C PRO A 100 26.77 -0.84 -0.18
N ARG A 101 27.97 -0.46 0.27
CA ARG A 101 29.22 -1.20 0.00
C ARG A 101 29.36 -2.44 0.88
N ARG A 102 28.63 -2.48 2.00
CA ARG A 102 28.91 -3.33 3.16
C ARG A 102 27.64 -3.60 4.00
N ILE A 103 26.59 -4.13 3.37
CA ILE A 103 25.31 -4.45 4.03
C ILE A 103 25.40 -5.80 4.76
N PRO A 104 25.22 -5.85 6.10
CA PRO A 104 25.26 -7.11 6.86
C PRO A 104 23.94 -7.89 6.74
N ASN A 105 24.00 -9.20 6.99
CA ASN A 105 22.84 -10.10 7.03
C ASN A 105 21.96 -10.08 5.77
N ALA A 106 22.54 -9.71 4.63
CA ALA A 106 21.86 -9.70 3.34
C ALA A 106 21.64 -11.11 2.82
N ASN A 107 20.57 -11.34 2.08
CA ASN A 107 20.28 -12.60 1.42
C ASN A 107 21.23 -12.84 0.24
N LEU A 108 22.03 -13.90 0.32
CA LEU A 108 23.01 -14.29 -0.70
C LEU A 108 22.52 -15.46 -1.57
N GLY A 109 21.26 -15.89 -1.43
CA GLY A 109 20.67 -17.03 -2.14
C GLY A 109 20.91 -18.36 -1.41
N ASP A 110 20.14 -19.37 -1.80
CA ASP A 110 20.24 -20.75 -1.27
C ASP A 110 20.14 -20.85 0.26
N GLY A 111 19.34 -19.97 0.88
CA GLY A 111 19.17 -19.90 2.33
C GLY A 111 20.37 -19.31 3.09
N ARG A 112 21.36 -18.72 2.39
CA ARG A 112 22.54 -18.10 3.00
C ARG A 112 22.33 -16.61 3.24
N THR A 113 22.86 -16.12 4.36
CA THR A 113 22.95 -14.68 4.67
C THR A 113 24.40 -14.26 4.88
N GLY A 114 24.75 -13.03 4.51
CA GLY A 114 26.11 -12.52 4.71
C GLY A 114 26.27 -11.06 4.33
N MET A 115 27.51 -10.68 3.99
CA MET A 115 27.85 -9.31 3.64
C MET A 115 27.61 -9.05 2.15
N LEU A 116 26.80 -8.06 1.81
CA LEU A 116 26.49 -7.67 0.44
C LEU A 116 27.10 -6.31 0.09
N ASN A 117 27.78 -6.26 -1.06
CA ASN A 117 28.16 -5.03 -1.73
C ASN A 117 27.25 -4.87 -2.96
N LEU A 118 26.45 -3.80 -3.01
CA LEU A 118 25.60 -3.49 -4.16
C LEU A 118 26.42 -2.96 -5.35
N PHE A 119 27.57 -2.33 -5.08
CA PHE A 119 28.44 -1.72 -6.07
C PHE A 119 29.45 -2.74 -6.62
N THR A 120 28.95 -3.60 -7.50
CA THR A 120 29.72 -4.58 -8.27
C THR A 120 29.34 -4.50 -9.74
N GLU A 121 30.20 -4.95 -10.64
CA GLU A 121 29.90 -5.03 -12.08
C GLU A 121 28.66 -5.90 -12.39
N ALA A 122 28.31 -6.80 -11.46
CA ALA A 122 27.13 -7.64 -11.57
C ALA A 122 25.82 -6.93 -11.17
N PHE A 123 25.84 -5.73 -10.60
CA PHE A 123 24.61 -5.05 -10.19
C PHE A 123 24.68 -3.54 -10.42
N MET A 124 25.22 -2.77 -9.48
CA MET A 124 25.19 -1.31 -9.59
C MET A 124 26.46 -0.69 -10.15
N GLY A 125 27.54 -1.41 -10.38
CA GLY A 125 28.81 -0.89 -10.88
C GLY A 125 29.68 -0.23 -9.79
N TYR A 126 30.59 0.68 -10.17
CA TYR A 126 31.56 1.32 -9.27
C TYR A 126 30.90 2.11 -8.14
N GLY A 127 31.35 1.97 -6.89
CA GLY A 127 30.88 2.77 -5.76
C GLY A 127 31.94 2.97 -4.68
N GLY A 128 33.11 3.44 -5.09
CA GLY A 128 34.25 3.71 -4.20
C GLY A 128 34.24 5.10 -3.57
N ALA A 129 35.24 5.39 -2.75
CA ALA A 129 35.36 6.66 -2.03
C ALA A 129 35.75 7.86 -2.91
N THR A 130 36.29 7.61 -4.11
CA THR A 130 36.72 8.64 -5.06
C THR A 130 35.73 8.73 -6.21
N ARG A 131 35.63 9.91 -6.86
CA ARG A 131 34.73 10.08 -8.00
C ARG A 131 35.30 9.34 -9.21
N ALA A 132 34.55 8.35 -9.70
CA ALA A 132 34.90 7.59 -10.90
C ALA A 132 33.65 7.23 -11.72
N PRO A 133 33.81 6.87 -13.01
CA PRO A 133 32.70 6.40 -13.83
C PRO A 133 32.03 5.16 -13.22
N ILE A 134 30.72 5.06 -13.38
CA ILE A 134 29.93 3.96 -12.79
C ILE A 134 30.26 2.58 -13.39
N GLY A 135 30.88 2.51 -14.57
CA GLY A 135 31.45 1.29 -15.13
C GLY A 135 30.40 0.27 -15.56
N GLU A 136 30.82 -1.00 -15.62
CA GLU A 136 29.91 -2.10 -15.92
C GLU A 136 28.86 -2.31 -14.82
N PRO A 137 27.64 -2.73 -15.16
CA PRO A 137 27.17 -3.13 -16.49
C PRO A 137 26.67 -1.94 -17.35
N TRP A 138 26.71 -0.73 -16.79
CA TRP A 138 26.06 0.46 -17.36
C TRP A 138 26.81 1.05 -18.55
N LEU A 139 28.14 0.87 -18.58
CA LEU A 139 28.98 1.24 -19.72
C LEU A 139 28.56 0.45 -20.97
N THR A 140 28.57 -0.89 -20.89
CA THR A 140 28.15 -1.73 -22.03
C THR A 140 26.66 -1.57 -22.34
N ALA A 141 25.82 -1.25 -21.35
CA ALA A 141 24.41 -0.96 -21.55
C ALA A 141 24.13 0.43 -22.19
N GLY A 142 25.15 1.25 -22.43
CA GLY A 142 25.01 2.55 -23.10
C GLY A 142 24.32 3.62 -22.26
N TYR A 143 24.32 3.49 -20.92
CA TYR A 143 23.82 4.53 -20.01
C TYR A 143 24.65 5.81 -20.09
N TYR A 144 25.89 5.67 -20.55
CA TYR A 144 26.76 6.76 -20.99
C TYR A 144 27.73 6.24 -22.03
N VAL A 145 28.23 7.12 -22.89
CA VAL A 145 29.09 6.77 -24.02
C VAL A 145 30.26 7.74 -24.08
N THR A 146 31.43 7.33 -23.57
CA THR A 146 32.63 8.18 -23.43
C THR A 146 33.04 8.89 -24.72
N GLY A 147 32.88 8.22 -25.87
CA GLY A 147 33.24 8.74 -27.20
C GLY A 147 32.07 9.33 -27.99
N ALA A 148 30.93 9.61 -27.37
CA ALA A 148 29.75 10.10 -28.08
C ALA A 148 30.02 11.44 -28.78
N ARG A 149 29.78 11.50 -30.09
CA ARG A 149 29.89 12.72 -30.89
C ARG A 149 28.86 13.76 -30.47
N LEU A 150 27.61 13.33 -30.32
CA LEU A 150 26.50 14.10 -29.76
C LEU A 150 26.19 13.51 -28.39
N HIS A 151 26.16 14.35 -27.37
CA HIS A 151 25.88 13.90 -26.01
C HIS A 151 25.07 14.93 -25.24
N ARG A 152 24.37 14.46 -24.21
CA ARG A 152 23.42 15.26 -23.44
C ARG A 152 24.02 16.54 -22.86
N ASP A 153 25.25 16.46 -22.36
CA ASP A 153 25.90 17.59 -21.67
C ASP A 153 26.18 18.80 -22.59
N ASP A 154 26.42 18.56 -23.88
CA ASP A 154 26.69 19.62 -24.86
C ASP A 154 25.42 20.03 -25.61
N THR A 155 24.56 19.08 -25.93
CA THR A 155 23.38 19.32 -26.78
C THR A 155 22.14 19.73 -25.98
N ASN A 156 22.11 19.41 -24.68
CA ASN A 156 20.91 19.41 -23.83
C ASN A 156 19.72 18.61 -24.43
N ASN A 157 19.98 17.73 -25.40
CA ASN A 157 18.96 16.89 -26.02
C ASN A 157 18.86 15.57 -25.24
N PRO A 158 17.69 15.22 -24.67
CA PRO A 158 17.51 13.99 -23.89
C PRO A 158 17.64 12.71 -24.72
N ALA A 159 17.54 12.78 -26.06
CA ALA A 159 17.77 11.64 -26.94
C ALA A 159 19.26 11.28 -27.08
N ASP A 160 20.17 12.21 -26.77
CA ASP A 160 21.60 11.98 -26.84
C ASP A 160 22.11 11.43 -25.48
N PRO A 161 22.96 10.38 -25.45
CA PRO A 161 23.43 9.81 -24.19
C PRO A 161 24.41 10.78 -23.48
N PRO A 162 24.54 10.73 -22.14
CA PRO A 162 25.63 11.39 -21.44
C PRO A 162 26.99 10.84 -21.90
N ARG A 163 28.06 11.65 -21.87
CA ARG A 163 29.41 11.13 -22.09
C ARG A 163 29.93 10.36 -20.89
N LEU A 164 29.46 10.73 -19.70
CA LEU A 164 29.95 10.17 -18.46
C LEU A 164 28.84 10.18 -17.41
N VAL A 165 28.75 9.09 -16.66
CA VAL A 165 28.02 9.04 -15.39
C VAL A 165 29.02 8.61 -14.33
N GLN A 166 29.16 9.41 -13.29
CA GLN A 166 30.14 9.19 -12.22
C GLN A 166 29.46 9.17 -10.87
N ARG A 167 30.04 8.41 -9.95
CA ARG A 167 29.63 8.44 -8.55
C ARG A 167 30.83 8.33 -7.62
N HIS A 168 30.62 8.72 -6.37
CA HIS A 168 31.45 8.30 -5.24
C HIS A 168 30.59 8.14 -3.99
N VAL A 169 31.09 7.38 -3.04
CA VAL A 169 30.42 7.06 -1.78
C VAL A 169 31.30 7.51 -0.63
N SER A 170 30.93 8.59 0.05
CA SER A 170 31.76 9.20 1.10
C SER A 170 30.91 9.81 2.20
N GLY A 171 31.42 9.85 3.43
CA GLY A 171 30.64 10.23 4.60
C GLY A 171 29.99 9.01 5.26
N SER A 172 28.82 9.20 5.86
CA SER A 172 28.09 8.17 6.61
C SER A 172 26.67 7.97 6.07
N PRO A 173 26.14 6.73 6.15
CA PRO A 173 24.72 6.49 5.92
C PRO A 173 23.86 7.25 6.93
N ALA A 174 22.55 7.33 6.66
CA ALA A 174 21.60 7.86 7.63
C ALA A 174 21.56 6.97 8.88
N SER A 175 21.11 7.51 10.01
CA SER A 175 20.89 6.73 11.23
C SER A 175 19.45 6.23 11.32
N ALA A 176 19.24 5.09 11.98
CA ALA A 176 17.90 4.59 12.28
C ALA A 176 17.06 5.59 13.11
N GLU A 177 17.72 6.46 13.90
CA GLU A 177 17.04 7.51 14.65
C GLU A 177 16.52 8.64 13.75
N GLN A 178 17.19 8.96 12.64
CA GLN A 178 16.67 9.90 11.65
C GLN A 178 15.40 9.35 10.98
N ASP A 179 15.39 8.07 10.61
CA ASP A 179 14.17 7.38 10.13
C ASP A 179 13.07 7.40 11.20
N ALA A 180 13.40 7.09 12.45
CA ALA A 180 12.44 7.12 13.55
C ALA A 180 11.87 8.52 13.80
N ALA A 181 12.69 9.57 13.66
CA ALA A 181 12.25 10.96 13.79
C ALA A 181 11.30 11.37 12.65
N VAL A 182 11.53 10.92 11.41
CA VAL A 182 10.59 11.10 10.29
C VAL A 182 9.24 10.44 10.63
N LEU A 183 9.26 9.19 11.11
CA LEU A 183 8.05 8.42 11.37
C LEU A 183 7.24 8.95 12.58
N ARG A 184 7.90 9.59 13.55
CA ARG A 184 7.25 10.21 14.71
C ARG A 184 6.72 11.62 14.47
N ALA A 185 6.96 12.20 13.29
CA ALA A 185 6.45 13.54 12.98
C ALA A 185 4.90 13.55 13.03
N ASP A 186 4.34 14.57 13.67
CA ASP A 186 2.90 14.66 13.93
C ASP A 186 2.11 14.98 12.66
N ASP A 187 2.65 15.89 11.83
CA ASP A 187 2.02 16.38 10.59
C ASP A 187 2.90 16.18 9.36
N TYR A 188 2.27 16.35 8.18
CA TYR A 188 2.92 16.17 6.89
C TYR A 188 4.07 17.15 6.66
N ALA A 189 3.93 18.41 7.11
CA ALA A 189 4.90 19.45 6.83
C ALA A 189 6.23 19.19 7.58
N ASP A 190 6.15 18.77 8.86
CA ASP A 190 7.32 18.36 9.63
C ASP A 190 7.93 17.06 9.09
N MET A 191 7.09 16.06 8.80
CA MET A 191 7.52 14.79 8.23
C MET A 191 8.28 14.99 6.91
N ARG A 192 7.73 15.78 5.99
CA ARG A 192 8.33 16.13 4.70
C ARG A 192 9.68 16.80 4.87
N ARG A 193 9.78 17.87 5.67
CA ARG A 193 11.05 18.58 5.87
C ARG A 193 12.14 17.68 6.44
N ARG A 194 11.80 16.82 7.40
CA ARG A 194 12.74 15.85 7.98
C ARG A 194 13.20 14.85 6.92
N LEU A 195 12.25 14.27 6.17
CA LEU A 195 12.56 13.24 5.17
C LEU A 195 13.36 13.81 4.01
N GLU A 196 13.01 15.01 3.54
CA GLU A 196 13.76 15.73 2.51
C GLU A 196 15.18 16.07 2.97
N SER A 197 15.37 16.42 4.24
CA SER A 197 16.72 16.63 4.81
C SER A 197 17.56 15.35 4.80
N VAL A 198 16.99 14.19 5.13
CA VAL A 198 17.70 12.90 5.10
C VAL A 198 18.01 12.49 3.66
N HIS A 199 17.03 12.65 2.75
CA HIS A 199 17.20 12.48 1.31
C HIS A 199 18.38 13.29 0.77
N ASN A 200 18.45 14.59 1.10
CA ASN A 200 19.53 15.48 0.66
C ASN A 200 20.89 15.02 1.20
N ALA A 201 20.94 14.57 2.46
CA ALA A 201 22.15 13.98 3.03
C ALA A 201 22.57 12.69 2.29
N MET A 202 21.61 11.85 1.87
CA MET A 202 21.91 10.61 1.16
C MET A 202 22.33 10.82 -0.29
N HIS A 203 21.85 11.87 -0.96
CA HIS A 203 22.46 12.36 -2.20
C HIS A 203 23.90 12.84 -2.00
N GLY A 204 24.24 13.36 -0.83
CA GLY A 204 25.63 13.67 -0.47
C GLY A 204 26.47 12.41 -0.18
N PHE A 205 25.89 11.41 0.47
CA PHE A 205 26.57 10.16 0.83
C PHE A 205 26.85 9.29 -0.40
N VAL A 206 25.84 9.06 -1.26
CA VAL A 206 25.98 8.44 -2.58
C VAL A 206 25.88 9.54 -3.63
N ALA A 207 27.02 10.20 -3.89
CA ALA A 207 27.07 11.37 -4.74
C ALA A 207 27.04 11.01 -6.22
N MET A 208 25.84 11.08 -6.79
CA MET A 208 25.50 10.76 -8.19
C MET A 208 25.50 11.98 -9.14
N GLY A 209 26.08 13.11 -8.70
CA GLY A 209 26.08 14.37 -9.45
C GLY A 209 25.20 15.43 -8.80
N GLY A 210 24.84 16.47 -9.57
CA GLY A 210 23.87 17.48 -9.15
C GLY A 210 22.45 16.93 -9.08
N GLN A 211 21.51 17.74 -8.56
CA GLN A 211 20.12 17.34 -8.33
C GLN A 211 19.49 16.66 -9.57
N HIS A 212 19.62 17.26 -10.77
CA HIS A 212 19.10 16.64 -12.00
C HIS A 212 19.95 15.47 -12.51
N ILE A 213 21.27 15.64 -12.51
CA ILE A 213 22.24 14.67 -13.04
C ILE A 213 22.13 13.32 -12.32
N SER A 214 21.72 13.31 -11.05
CA SER A 214 21.53 12.09 -10.27
C SER A 214 20.60 11.07 -10.93
N PHE A 215 19.63 11.51 -11.73
CA PHE A 215 18.71 10.65 -12.48
C PHE A 215 19.36 9.88 -13.64
N ARG A 216 20.65 10.11 -13.89
CA ARG A 216 21.46 9.33 -14.85
C ARG A 216 22.12 8.10 -14.21
N ASP A 217 22.15 7.99 -12.88
CA ASP A 217 22.64 6.82 -12.15
C ASP A 217 21.44 5.95 -11.69
N PRO A 218 21.36 4.66 -12.07
CA PRO A 218 20.25 3.78 -11.67
C PRO A 218 20.08 3.61 -10.16
N PHE A 219 21.10 3.86 -9.36
CA PHE A 219 21.00 3.79 -7.90
C PHE A 219 20.03 4.84 -7.32
N VAL A 220 19.78 5.94 -8.04
CA VAL A 220 18.85 7.01 -7.65
C VAL A 220 17.45 6.47 -7.33
N PHE A 221 16.99 5.44 -8.03
CA PHE A 221 15.67 4.88 -7.85
C PHE A 221 15.57 4.01 -6.60
N LEU A 222 16.66 3.37 -6.17
CA LEU A 222 16.70 2.68 -4.87
C LEU A 222 16.64 3.68 -3.71
N LEU A 223 17.27 4.86 -3.86
CA LEU A 223 17.24 5.95 -2.90
C LEU A 223 15.82 6.55 -2.79
N HIS A 224 15.22 6.93 -3.92
CA HIS A 224 13.87 7.52 -3.94
C HIS A 224 12.77 6.52 -3.57
N SER A 225 12.96 5.23 -3.85
CA SER A 225 12.07 4.19 -3.33
C SER A 225 12.10 4.10 -1.81
N ASN A 226 13.21 4.46 -1.16
CA ASN A 226 13.31 4.52 0.30
C ASN A 226 12.65 5.78 0.88
N VAL A 227 12.69 6.89 0.16
CA VAL A 227 11.88 8.09 0.47
C VAL A 227 10.40 7.72 0.47
N ASP A 228 9.93 7.06 -0.60
CA ASP A 228 8.54 6.64 -0.67
C ASP A 228 8.18 5.58 0.39
N ARG A 229 9.08 4.63 0.70
CA ARG A 229 8.92 3.67 1.80
C ARG A 229 8.62 4.38 3.12
N LEU A 230 9.41 5.39 3.48
CA LEU A 230 9.24 6.11 4.73
C LEU A 230 7.96 6.95 4.75
N PHE A 231 7.62 7.59 3.63
CA PHE A 231 6.34 8.28 3.49
C PHE A 231 5.17 7.31 3.65
N ALA A 232 5.21 6.17 2.97
CA ALA A 232 4.22 5.11 3.05
C ALA A 232 4.06 4.57 4.48
N ARG A 233 5.16 4.35 5.21
CA ARG A 233 5.12 3.93 6.62
C ARG A 233 4.49 4.98 7.53
N TRP A 234 4.80 6.26 7.33
CA TRP A 234 4.21 7.35 8.10
C TRP A 234 2.70 7.49 7.85
N GLN A 235 2.27 7.34 6.59
CA GLN A 235 0.86 7.39 6.21
C GLN A 235 0.06 6.22 6.78
N THR A 236 0.70 5.07 6.96
CA THR A 236 0.05 3.81 7.31
C THR A 236 0.16 3.50 8.80
N ASP A 237 0.61 4.44 9.63
CA ASP A 237 0.50 4.30 11.09
C ASP A 237 -0.99 4.10 11.43
N PRO A 238 -1.37 2.94 12.01
CA PRO A 238 -2.76 2.64 12.29
C PRO A 238 -3.43 3.62 13.27
N ARG A 239 -2.66 4.43 14.00
CA ARG A 239 -3.15 5.50 14.88
C ARG A 239 -3.64 6.74 14.12
N HIS A 240 -3.27 6.87 12.84
CA HIS A 240 -3.45 8.09 12.04
C HIS A 240 -4.14 7.80 10.70
N ARG A 241 -5.38 7.31 10.75
CA ARG A 241 -6.16 6.92 9.55
C ARG A 241 -6.43 8.08 8.60
N GLU A 242 -6.46 9.29 9.12
CA GLU A 242 -6.59 10.54 8.35
C GLU A 242 -5.45 10.74 7.34
N ARG A 243 -4.29 10.09 7.53
CA ARG A 243 -3.14 10.19 6.60
C ARG A 243 -3.30 9.37 5.33
N LEU A 244 -4.37 8.56 5.24
CA LEU A 244 -4.77 7.86 4.02
C LEU A 244 -5.95 8.55 3.31
N ASN A 245 -6.46 9.66 3.84
CA ASN A 245 -7.53 10.42 3.20
C ASN A 245 -6.93 11.59 2.40
N PRO A 246 -7.16 11.67 1.08
CA PRO A 246 -6.68 12.76 0.23
C PRO A 246 -7.03 14.17 0.71
N ALA A 247 -8.13 14.34 1.45
CA ALA A 247 -8.55 15.63 1.97
C ALA A 247 -7.70 16.11 3.16
N THR A 248 -7.10 15.19 3.92
CA THR A 248 -6.50 15.48 5.23
C THR A 248 -5.01 15.14 5.32
N VAL A 249 -4.50 14.24 4.47
CA VAL A 249 -3.10 13.75 4.54
C VAL A 249 -2.05 14.86 4.53
N PHE A 250 -2.29 15.93 3.78
CA PHE A 250 -1.33 17.02 3.61
C PHE A 250 -1.48 18.15 4.65
N GLY A 251 -2.47 18.06 5.55
CA GLY A 251 -2.67 19.02 6.63
C GLY A 251 -2.70 20.48 6.17
N THR A 252 -1.88 21.32 6.79
CA THR A 252 -1.76 22.76 6.48
C THR A 252 -1.14 23.03 5.11
N GLU A 253 -0.39 22.08 4.56
CA GLU A 253 0.22 22.17 3.22
C GLU A 253 -0.75 21.73 2.11
N SER A 254 -2.00 21.35 2.43
CA SER A 254 -3.00 20.86 1.47
C SER A 254 -3.39 21.85 0.36
N ASN A 255 -3.04 23.13 0.47
CA ASN A 255 -3.36 24.14 -0.55
C ASN A 255 -2.16 24.43 -1.48
N GLY A 256 -2.38 25.22 -2.53
CA GLY A 256 -1.31 25.60 -3.47
C GLY A 256 -0.93 24.46 -4.41
N ASP A 257 0.37 24.14 -4.48
CA ASP A 257 0.96 23.24 -5.48
C ASP A 257 0.39 21.82 -5.44
N LEU A 258 -0.10 21.36 -4.28
CA LEU A 258 -0.77 20.07 -4.16
C LEU A 258 -2.13 19.97 -4.88
N ASN A 259 -2.73 21.11 -5.25
CA ASN A 259 -3.93 21.16 -6.10
C ASN A 259 -3.59 21.22 -7.60
N LEU A 260 -2.32 21.40 -7.96
CA LEU A 260 -1.89 21.39 -9.36
C LEU A 260 -1.80 19.97 -9.88
N ASN A 261 -1.80 19.87 -11.20
CA ASN A 261 -1.57 18.62 -11.91
C ASN A 261 -0.15 18.11 -11.68
N VAL A 262 0.00 16.79 -11.60
CA VAL A 262 1.30 16.14 -11.51
C VAL A 262 1.90 16.03 -12.91
N GLU A 263 2.89 16.88 -13.17
CA GLU A 263 3.56 16.95 -14.46
C GLU A 263 4.81 16.04 -14.52
N PRO A 264 5.19 15.54 -15.72
CA PRO A 264 4.52 15.74 -17.01
C PRO A 264 3.40 14.75 -17.30
N TRP A 265 3.11 13.79 -16.42
CA TRP A 265 2.11 12.73 -16.66
C TRP A 265 0.69 13.26 -16.90
N SER A 266 0.44 14.51 -16.50
CA SER A 266 -0.81 15.22 -16.77
C SER A 266 -0.86 15.94 -18.13
N GLY A 267 0.26 16.02 -18.86
CA GLY A 267 0.34 16.59 -20.22
C GLY A 267 0.43 18.11 -20.29
N GLY A 268 0.61 18.82 -19.17
CA GLY A 268 0.74 20.28 -19.12
C GLY A 268 2.15 20.78 -19.46
N LEU A 269 3.18 19.94 -19.30
CA LEU A 269 4.53 20.25 -19.78
C LEU A 269 4.79 19.67 -21.17
N ALA A 270 5.58 20.38 -21.97
CA ALA A 270 6.01 19.96 -23.30
C ALA A 270 7.06 18.83 -23.25
N ILE A 271 6.73 17.72 -22.60
CA ILE A 271 7.54 16.50 -22.49
C ILE A 271 6.74 15.35 -23.11
N ARG A 272 7.26 14.78 -24.19
CA ARG A 272 6.64 13.63 -24.87
C ARG A 272 6.92 12.33 -24.12
N PRO A 273 5.99 11.35 -24.12
CA PRO A 273 4.78 11.30 -24.94
C PRO A 273 3.53 11.90 -24.27
N TRP A 274 3.65 12.54 -23.12
CA TRP A 274 2.47 13.07 -22.42
C TRP A 274 1.92 14.35 -23.06
N ALA A 275 2.80 15.14 -23.69
CA ALA A 275 2.41 16.23 -24.57
C ALA A 275 2.14 15.78 -26.02
N ALA A 276 1.66 16.70 -26.84
CA ALA A 276 1.51 16.50 -28.28
C ALA A 276 2.84 16.09 -28.95
N PRO A 277 2.79 15.27 -30.02
CA PRO A 277 1.60 14.77 -30.70
C PRO A 277 0.94 13.54 -30.04
N GLU A 278 1.64 12.79 -29.19
CA GLU A 278 1.09 11.54 -28.63
C GLU A 278 -0.04 11.78 -27.63
N ASN A 279 0.02 12.88 -26.86
CA ASN A 279 -1.01 13.27 -25.89
C ASN A 279 -1.42 12.14 -24.93
N LEU A 280 -0.45 11.36 -24.44
CA LEU A 280 -0.71 10.29 -23.47
C LEU A 280 -0.96 10.81 -22.05
N GLY A 281 -0.84 12.12 -21.84
CA GLY A 281 -1.08 12.76 -20.56
C GLY A 281 -2.51 12.56 -20.07
N ARG A 282 -2.66 12.18 -18.80
CA ARG A 282 -3.95 12.08 -18.12
C ARG A 282 -3.91 13.01 -16.92
N PRO A 283 -4.67 14.13 -16.91
CA PRO A 283 -4.63 15.07 -15.80
C PRO A 283 -5.04 14.44 -14.45
N PHE A 284 -4.18 14.57 -13.45
CA PHE A 284 -4.50 14.26 -12.05
C PHE A 284 -3.64 15.12 -11.11
N THR A 285 -4.14 15.42 -9.91
CA THR A 285 -3.43 16.23 -8.91
C THR A 285 -2.69 15.37 -7.89
N TYR A 286 -1.87 15.99 -7.03
CA TYR A 286 -1.19 15.28 -5.94
C TYR A 286 -2.15 14.68 -4.89
N LYS A 287 -3.41 15.11 -4.90
CA LYS A 287 -4.49 14.55 -4.06
C LYS A 287 -5.22 13.37 -4.72
N HIS A 288 -4.81 12.96 -5.91
CA HIS A 288 -5.42 11.81 -6.56
C HIS A 288 -5.18 10.53 -5.73
N PRO A 289 -6.17 9.62 -5.61
CA PRO A 289 -6.03 8.36 -4.88
C PRO A 289 -4.77 7.55 -5.24
N SER A 290 -4.40 7.43 -6.52
CA SER A 290 -3.17 6.73 -6.94
C SER A 290 -1.85 7.35 -6.44
N VAL A 291 -1.89 8.61 -5.97
CA VAL A 291 -0.75 9.31 -5.39
C VAL A 291 -0.80 9.21 -3.86
N VAL A 292 -1.98 9.42 -3.29
CA VAL A 292 -2.16 9.44 -1.84
C VAL A 292 -2.03 8.05 -1.24
N TYR A 293 -2.64 7.03 -1.86
CA TYR A 293 -2.57 5.67 -1.34
C TYR A 293 -1.18 5.07 -1.63
N PRO A 294 -0.45 4.63 -0.60
CA PRO A 294 0.93 4.19 -0.78
C PRO A 294 1.00 2.83 -1.48
N PRO A 295 2.06 2.59 -2.28
CA PRO A 295 2.43 1.26 -2.73
C PRO A 295 2.71 0.30 -1.56
N SER A 296 2.78 -0.99 -1.90
CA SER A 296 3.09 -2.06 -0.94
C SER A 296 4.60 -2.16 -0.70
N TYR A 297 5.01 -1.96 0.54
CA TYR A 297 6.36 -2.18 1.06
C TYR A 297 6.30 -3.23 2.16
N ASP A 298 7.28 -4.12 2.24
CA ASP A 298 7.47 -5.07 3.36
C ASP A 298 7.36 -4.44 4.77
N THR A 299 7.58 -3.13 4.88
CA THR A 299 7.54 -2.34 6.11
C THR A 299 6.23 -1.59 6.36
N ASN A 300 5.30 -1.54 5.40
CA ASN A 300 3.96 -0.98 5.57
C ASN A 300 2.83 -2.01 5.37
N ILE A 301 3.17 -3.28 5.12
CA ILE A 301 2.20 -4.38 5.18
C ILE A 301 1.83 -4.60 6.64
N GLY A 302 0.72 -4.00 7.07
CA GLY A 302 0.01 -4.50 8.25
C GLY A 302 -0.37 -5.94 7.98
N THR A 303 -0.04 -6.85 8.89
CA THR A 303 -0.48 -8.26 8.81
C THR A 303 -1.98 -8.40 9.04
N GLU A 304 -2.78 -7.37 8.71
CA GLU A 304 -4.24 -7.26 8.93
C GLU A 304 -4.86 -8.64 8.82
N PRO A 305 -5.64 -9.09 9.82
CA PRO A 305 -6.18 -10.43 9.88
C PRO A 305 -6.62 -10.77 8.48
N ASN A 306 -5.93 -11.76 7.89
CA ASN A 306 -6.32 -12.27 6.62
C ASN A 306 -7.83 -12.42 6.67
N LEU A 307 -8.55 -11.72 5.80
CA LEU A 307 -9.85 -12.17 5.32
C LEU A 307 -9.59 -13.43 4.48
N ARG A 308 -8.91 -14.42 5.08
CA ARG A 308 -8.78 -15.80 4.60
C ARG A 308 -10.14 -16.48 4.65
N GLY A 309 -11.11 -15.89 5.38
CA GLY A 309 -12.52 -16.21 5.24
C GLY A 309 -13.04 -15.66 3.92
N LEU A 310 -13.31 -16.57 2.99
CA LEU A 310 -14.27 -16.39 1.90
C LEU A 310 -15.35 -15.39 2.32
N CYS A 311 -15.60 -14.36 1.53
CA CYS A 311 -16.72 -13.46 1.78
C CYS A 311 -17.56 -13.30 0.52
N THR A 312 -18.80 -12.90 0.74
CA THR A 312 -19.71 -12.42 -0.29
C THR A 312 -19.82 -10.92 -0.17
N ILE A 313 -19.85 -10.24 -1.31
CA ILE A 313 -20.06 -8.80 -1.40
C ILE A 313 -21.50 -8.62 -1.85
N GLN A 314 -22.37 -8.12 -0.97
CA GLN A 314 -23.79 -7.93 -1.26
C GLN A 314 -24.12 -6.46 -1.46
N HIS A 315 -24.79 -6.13 -2.54
CA HIS A 315 -25.27 -4.78 -2.78
C HIS A 315 -26.43 -4.45 -1.84
N LYS A 316 -26.35 -3.29 -1.17
CA LYS A 316 -27.22 -2.98 -0.04
C LYS A 316 -28.70 -2.83 -0.42
N HIS A 317 -28.98 -2.19 -1.55
CA HIS A 317 -30.35 -1.82 -1.91
C HIS A 317 -31.18 -3.00 -2.43
N ASN A 318 -30.61 -3.82 -3.32
CA ASN A 318 -31.35 -4.89 -4.00
C ASN A 318 -30.99 -6.30 -3.50
N HIS A 319 -30.09 -6.41 -2.52
CA HIS A 319 -29.66 -7.67 -1.91
C HIS A 319 -29.04 -8.68 -2.90
N ARG A 320 -28.61 -8.22 -4.06
CA ARG A 320 -27.88 -9.03 -5.05
C ARG A 320 -26.40 -9.08 -4.70
N PHE A 321 -25.73 -10.17 -5.03
CA PHE A 321 -24.33 -10.42 -4.75
C PHE A 321 -23.46 -10.08 -5.95
N LEU A 322 -22.29 -9.49 -5.69
CA LEU A 322 -21.24 -9.32 -6.69
C LEU A 322 -20.76 -10.70 -7.14
N ASP A 323 -20.75 -10.87 -8.45
CA ASP A 323 -20.52 -12.13 -9.16
C ASP A 323 -19.68 -11.82 -10.40
N ALA A 324 -18.87 -12.75 -10.87
CA ALA A 324 -18.18 -12.60 -12.14
C ALA A 324 -18.27 -13.87 -12.97
N TYR A 325 -18.43 -13.70 -14.29
CA TYR A 325 -18.37 -14.83 -15.21
C TYR A 325 -16.99 -15.47 -15.21
N GLU A 326 -16.96 -16.80 -15.28
CA GLU A 326 -15.72 -17.59 -15.19
C GLU A 326 -15.13 -17.93 -16.57
N SER A 327 -15.75 -17.45 -17.65
CA SER A 327 -15.35 -17.72 -19.03
C SER A 327 -15.00 -16.46 -19.81
N SER A 328 -14.08 -16.61 -20.76
CA SER A 328 -13.66 -15.57 -21.69
C SER A 328 -14.77 -15.13 -22.66
N ASP A 329 -15.75 -16.00 -22.94
CA ASP A 329 -16.88 -15.68 -23.84
C ASP A 329 -17.77 -14.54 -23.30
N ARG A 330 -17.64 -14.25 -22.00
CA ARG A 330 -18.31 -13.14 -21.32
C ARG A 330 -17.32 -12.10 -20.82
N ASP A 331 -16.10 -12.11 -21.34
CA ASP A 331 -15.00 -11.21 -20.98
C ASP A 331 -14.69 -11.16 -19.47
N PHE A 332 -14.97 -12.26 -18.77
CA PHE A 332 -14.93 -12.34 -17.31
C PHE A 332 -15.66 -11.18 -16.61
N ALA A 333 -16.76 -10.71 -17.19
CA ALA A 333 -17.51 -9.56 -16.73
C ALA A 333 -18.02 -9.72 -15.30
N VAL A 334 -18.00 -8.61 -14.55
CA VAL A 334 -18.53 -8.55 -13.18
C VAL A 334 -19.94 -7.99 -13.21
N VAL A 335 -20.84 -8.64 -12.49
CA VAL A 335 -22.29 -8.36 -12.45
C VAL A 335 -22.83 -8.51 -11.03
N THR A 336 -24.09 -8.16 -10.81
CA THR A 336 -24.81 -8.53 -9.58
C THR A 336 -25.86 -9.62 -9.86
N ARG A 337 -25.90 -10.68 -9.05
CA ARG A 337 -26.85 -11.80 -9.17
C ARG A 337 -27.52 -12.16 -7.85
N LEU A 338 -28.59 -12.95 -7.90
CA LEU A 338 -29.12 -13.58 -6.68
C LEU A 338 -28.10 -14.56 -6.10
N ALA A 339 -28.26 -14.93 -4.83
CA ALA A 339 -27.36 -15.83 -4.14
C ALA A 339 -27.14 -17.14 -4.92
N GLN A 340 -25.87 -17.54 -5.06
CA GLN A 340 -25.45 -18.80 -5.66
C GLN A 340 -24.61 -19.59 -4.67
N THR A 341 -24.52 -20.91 -4.89
CA THR A 341 -23.81 -21.83 -4.00
C THR A 341 -22.39 -22.15 -4.46
N ASP A 342 -22.00 -21.71 -5.65
CA ASP A 342 -20.67 -21.94 -6.22
C ASP A 342 -19.63 -20.88 -5.78
N GLY A 343 -18.41 -21.00 -6.33
CA GLY A 343 -17.29 -20.12 -6.00
C GLY A 343 -17.34 -18.75 -6.69
N SER A 344 -18.28 -18.51 -7.60
CA SER A 344 -18.30 -17.29 -8.43
C SER A 344 -18.60 -16.02 -7.64
N GLN A 345 -19.34 -16.16 -6.52
CA GLN A 345 -19.69 -15.08 -5.59
C GLN A 345 -18.80 -15.04 -4.34
N ARG A 346 -17.70 -15.80 -4.35
CA ARG A 346 -16.78 -15.90 -3.23
C ARG A 346 -15.51 -15.11 -3.51
N TRP A 347 -15.21 -14.18 -2.63
CA TRP A 347 -14.12 -13.22 -2.78
C TRP A 347 -13.10 -13.38 -1.64
N ARG A 348 -11.82 -13.31 -2.00
CA ARG A 348 -10.68 -13.28 -1.09
C ARG A 348 -10.03 -11.91 -1.16
N PHE A 349 -9.97 -11.23 -0.02
CA PHE A 349 -9.32 -9.94 0.09
C PHE A 349 -7.88 -10.10 0.53
N THR A 350 -6.95 -9.51 -0.23
CA THR A 350 -5.58 -9.29 0.24
C THR A 350 -5.43 -7.81 0.51
N VAL A 351 -5.11 -7.45 1.76
CA VAL A 351 -4.93 -6.06 2.15
C VAL A 351 -3.45 -5.76 2.33
N VAL A 352 -3.04 -4.62 1.81
CA VAL A 352 -1.75 -4.00 2.11
C VAL A 352 -2.02 -2.54 2.45
N ALA A 353 -1.82 -2.20 3.73
CA ALA A 353 -1.86 -0.83 4.22
C ALA A 353 -3.17 -0.05 3.91
N GLY A 354 -4.32 -0.75 3.94
CA GLY A 354 -5.64 -0.16 3.65
C GLY A 354 -6.05 -0.18 2.16
N VAL A 355 -5.18 -0.66 1.28
CA VAL A 355 -5.46 -0.96 -0.12
C VAL A 355 -5.67 -2.47 -0.27
N TYR A 356 -6.68 -2.86 -1.02
CA TYR A 356 -7.15 -4.22 -1.16
C TYR A 356 -7.02 -4.67 -2.62
N THR A 357 -6.58 -5.92 -2.82
CA THR A 357 -6.92 -6.67 -4.03
C THR A 357 -8.03 -7.64 -3.69
N ILE A 358 -8.95 -7.85 -4.64
CA ILE A 358 -10.17 -8.64 -4.45
C ILE A 358 -10.12 -9.79 -5.43
N GLN A 359 -9.84 -11.00 -4.97
CA GLN A 359 -9.67 -12.19 -5.80
C GLN A 359 -10.93 -13.04 -5.80
N GLN A 360 -11.44 -13.42 -6.97
CA GLN A 360 -12.50 -14.42 -7.08
C GLN A 360 -11.91 -15.80 -6.78
N VAL A 361 -12.57 -16.56 -5.89
CA VAL A 361 -11.99 -17.83 -5.41
C VAL A 361 -11.97 -18.93 -6.46
N SER A 362 -13.00 -19.02 -7.31
CA SER A 362 -13.10 -20.09 -8.31
C SER A 362 -12.03 -19.99 -9.41
N THR A 363 -11.73 -18.77 -9.89
CA THR A 363 -10.80 -18.54 -11.00
C THR A 363 -9.41 -18.11 -10.54
N GLY A 364 -9.27 -17.57 -9.32
CA GLY A 364 -8.03 -16.95 -8.84
C GLY A 364 -7.70 -15.61 -9.49
N ARG A 365 -8.59 -15.07 -10.34
CA ARG A 365 -8.46 -13.75 -10.96
C ARG A 365 -8.85 -12.64 -9.99
N PHE A 366 -8.45 -11.41 -10.27
CA PHE A 366 -8.62 -10.24 -9.43
C PHE A 366 -9.61 -9.24 -10.05
N LEU A 367 -10.42 -8.62 -9.21
CA LEU A 367 -11.34 -7.56 -9.60
C LEU A 367 -10.55 -6.39 -10.18
N HIS A 368 -10.80 -6.11 -11.45
CA HIS A 368 -10.10 -5.13 -12.26
C HIS A 368 -11.11 -4.09 -12.76
N ALA A 369 -10.73 -2.82 -12.73
CA ALA A 369 -11.48 -1.76 -13.39
C ALA A 369 -10.62 -1.06 -14.44
N ASN A 370 -11.19 -0.83 -15.62
CA ASN A 370 -10.49 -0.10 -16.67
C ASN A 370 -10.35 1.39 -16.26
N SER A 371 -9.16 1.95 -16.47
CA SER A 371 -8.88 3.37 -16.24
C SER A 371 -9.02 4.23 -17.49
N GLU A 372 -9.33 3.66 -18.66
CA GLU A 372 -9.64 4.36 -19.91
C GLU A 372 -10.99 5.09 -19.87
N ALA A 373 -10.99 6.35 -20.30
CA ALA A 373 -12.18 7.19 -20.31
C ALA A 373 -13.26 6.61 -21.24
N GLY A 374 -14.49 6.46 -20.73
CA GLY A 374 -15.64 5.99 -21.50
C GLY A 374 -15.95 4.48 -21.37
N HIS A 375 -15.10 3.72 -20.68
CA HIS A 375 -15.31 2.29 -20.43
C HIS A 375 -15.30 1.96 -18.93
N PRO A 376 -16.39 2.26 -18.17
CA PRO A 376 -16.46 2.06 -16.73
C PRO A 376 -16.63 0.57 -16.36
N PHE A 377 -16.09 -0.35 -17.15
CA PHE A 377 -16.35 -1.77 -16.98
C PHE A 377 -15.46 -2.39 -15.91
N VAL A 378 -16.03 -3.33 -15.16
CA VAL A 378 -15.32 -4.11 -14.16
C VAL A 378 -15.30 -5.57 -14.62
N SER A 379 -14.11 -6.15 -14.64
CA SER A 379 -13.85 -7.52 -15.11
C SER A 379 -12.87 -8.23 -14.18
N MET A 380 -12.55 -9.49 -14.48
CA MET A 380 -11.57 -10.28 -13.73
C MET A 380 -10.27 -10.45 -14.51
N GLU A 381 -9.15 -10.03 -13.91
CA GLU A 381 -7.83 -10.06 -14.55
C GLU A 381 -6.80 -10.93 -13.78
N GLN A 382 -5.74 -11.33 -14.46
CA GLN A 382 -4.59 -11.99 -13.82
C GLN A 382 -3.89 -11.07 -12.81
N ALA A 383 -3.15 -11.67 -11.88
CA ALA A 383 -2.38 -10.93 -10.89
C ALA A 383 -1.38 -9.97 -11.55
N GLN A 384 -1.44 -8.69 -11.19
CA GLN A 384 -0.50 -7.66 -11.61
C GLN A 384 -0.37 -6.58 -10.52
N ASN A 385 0.79 -5.93 -10.42
CA ASN A 385 0.96 -4.80 -9.52
C ASN A 385 0.52 -3.50 -10.19
N SER A 386 -0.79 -3.41 -10.40
CA SER A 386 -1.42 -2.27 -11.05
C SER A 386 -2.43 -1.64 -10.11
N ASP A 387 -2.51 -0.31 -10.11
CA ASP A 387 -3.59 0.41 -9.43
C ASP A 387 -4.96 0.06 -10.01
N ASN A 388 -5.02 -0.54 -11.21
CA ASN A 388 -6.25 -1.07 -11.81
C ASN A 388 -6.85 -2.27 -11.06
N LEU A 389 -6.04 -2.96 -10.24
CA LEU A 389 -6.47 -4.08 -9.39
C LEU A 389 -6.67 -3.70 -7.93
N ARG A 390 -6.38 -2.44 -7.59
CA ARG A 390 -6.30 -1.98 -6.22
C ARG A 390 -7.54 -1.16 -5.88
N TRP A 391 -8.11 -1.49 -4.73
CA TRP A 391 -9.36 -0.95 -4.23
C TRP A 391 -9.16 -0.45 -2.82
N VAL A 392 -9.81 0.63 -2.44
CA VAL A 392 -9.86 1.10 -1.05
C VAL A 392 -11.28 0.92 -0.55
N MET A 393 -11.44 0.24 0.58
CA MET A 393 -12.73 0.21 1.26
C MET A 393 -12.91 1.52 2.01
N VAL A 394 -13.83 2.36 1.52
CA VAL A 394 -14.18 3.63 2.11
C VAL A 394 -15.44 3.45 2.97
N PRO A 395 -15.36 3.64 4.30
CA PRO A 395 -16.54 3.61 5.17
C PRO A 395 -17.58 4.65 4.73
N VAL A 396 -18.85 4.33 4.90
CA VAL A 396 -19.95 5.28 4.68
C VAL A 396 -20.27 5.97 6.01
N PRO A 397 -20.12 7.30 6.13
CA PRO A 397 -20.45 8.02 7.36
C PRO A 397 -21.89 7.73 7.81
N GLY A 398 -22.06 7.36 9.09
CA GLY A 398 -23.37 7.00 9.66
C GLY A 398 -23.91 5.62 9.28
N ARG A 399 -23.21 4.85 8.44
CA ARG A 399 -23.63 3.52 7.96
C ARG A 399 -22.46 2.52 8.08
N LEU A 400 -22.46 1.76 9.17
CA LEU A 400 -21.40 0.79 9.49
C LEU A 400 -21.61 -0.59 8.88
N ASP A 401 -22.81 -0.84 8.37
CA ASP A 401 -23.18 -2.12 7.75
C ASP A 401 -22.73 -2.21 6.29
N VAL A 402 -22.11 -1.15 5.76
CA VAL A 402 -21.72 -1.05 4.35
C VAL A 402 -20.41 -0.29 4.17
N VAL A 403 -19.72 -0.61 3.08
CA VAL A 403 -18.55 0.10 2.57
C VAL A 403 -18.77 0.48 1.10
N ARG A 404 -17.97 1.41 0.60
CA ARG A 404 -17.80 1.64 -0.84
C ARG A 404 -16.42 1.15 -1.26
N PHE A 405 -16.28 0.59 -2.45
CA PHE A 405 -14.96 0.23 -3.01
C PHE A 405 -14.50 1.32 -3.96
N GLN A 406 -13.51 2.11 -3.56
CA GLN A 406 -12.90 3.12 -4.42
C GLN A 406 -11.76 2.50 -5.22
N HIS A 407 -11.83 2.59 -6.55
CA HIS A 407 -10.80 2.16 -7.46
C HIS A 407 -9.59 3.10 -7.40
N VAL A 408 -8.39 2.59 -7.09
CA VAL A 408 -7.20 3.43 -6.85
C VAL A 408 -6.77 4.20 -8.09
N SER A 409 -6.82 3.58 -9.28
CA SER A 409 -6.35 4.26 -10.50
C SER A 409 -7.25 5.40 -10.97
N THR A 410 -8.55 5.40 -10.64
CA THR A 410 -9.51 6.38 -11.17
C THR A 410 -10.19 7.25 -10.10
N GLY A 411 -10.12 6.83 -8.83
CA GLY A 411 -10.86 7.43 -7.73
C GLY A 411 -12.38 7.22 -7.77
N GLN A 412 -12.90 6.50 -8.77
CA GLN A 412 -14.31 6.15 -8.89
C GLN A 412 -14.67 4.99 -7.97
N PHE A 413 -15.96 4.78 -7.72
CA PHE A 413 -16.47 3.74 -6.84
C PHE A 413 -17.11 2.60 -7.62
N LEU A 414 -16.94 1.37 -7.14
CA LEU A 414 -17.69 0.21 -7.62
C LEU A 414 -19.18 0.45 -7.40
N ASP A 415 -19.93 0.34 -8.48
CA ASP A 415 -21.33 0.71 -8.60
C ASP A 415 -22.11 -0.42 -9.23
N ALA A 416 -23.23 -0.79 -8.60
CA ALA A 416 -24.16 -1.76 -9.16
C ALA A 416 -25.12 -1.04 -10.11
N ASN A 417 -24.94 -1.21 -11.43
CA ASN A 417 -25.87 -0.66 -12.40
C ASN A 417 -27.25 -1.31 -12.23
N GLN A 418 -28.23 -0.52 -11.78
CA GLN A 418 -29.55 -1.02 -11.38
C GLN A 418 -30.52 -1.23 -12.56
N GLY A 419 -30.15 -0.77 -13.77
CA GLY A 419 -30.99 -0.91 -14.96
C GLY A 419 -30.87 -2.30 -15.59
N GLY A 420 -31.98 -3.04 -15.68
CA GLY A 420 -32.03 -4.33 -16.39
C GLY A 420 -31.59 -4.26 -17.86
N LEU A 421 -31.62 -3.07 -18.47
CA LEU A 421 -31.11 -2.79 -19.83
C LEU A 421 -29.60 -2.96 -19.97
N PHE A 422 -28.83 -2.85 -18.88
CA PHE A 422 -27.38 -3.08 -18.83
C PHE A 422 -27.02 -4.39 -18.09
N GLY A 423 -27.99 -5.31 -17.97
CA GLY A 423 -27.75 -6.67 -17.50
C GLY A 423 -27.22 -6.80 -16.07
N TYR A 424 -27.46 -5.80 -15.20
CA TYR A 424 -26.94 -5.76 -13.82
C TYR A 424 -25.40 -5.73 -13.73
N SER A 425 -24.74 -5.14 -14.71
CA SER A 425 -23.27 -5.02 -14.75
C SER A 425 -22.75 -4.21 -13.57
N ALA A 426 -21.62 -4.63 -13.00
CA ALA A 426 -20.86 -3.82 -12.07
C ALA A 426 -19.94 -2.89 -12.87
N VAL A 427 -19.92 -1.62 -12.49
CA VAL A 427 -19.16 -0.57 -13.17
C VAL A 427 -18.40 0.28 -12.16
N THR A 428 -17.48 1.13 -12.60
CA THR A 428 -16.96 2.21 -11.77
C THR A 428 -17.62 3.53 -12.13
N MET A 429 -18.11 4.26 -11.12
CA MET A 429 -18.76 5.55 -11.31
C MET A 429 -18.22 6.58 -10.31
N PRO A 430 -18.25 7.90 -10.63
CA PRO A 430 -18.08 8.93 -9.61
C PRO A 430 -19.07 8.75 -8.45
N THR A 431 -18.85 9.44 -7.33
CA THR A 431 -19.79 9.43 -6.20
C THR A 431 -21.22 9.67 -6.66
N GLN A 432 -22.12 8.74 -6.35
CA GLN A 432 -23.56 8.88 -6.59
C GLN A 432 -24.28 9.36 -5.32
N ASN A 433 -25.47 9.93 -5.50
CA ASN A 433 -26.34 10.40 -4.40
C ASN A 433 -27.37 9.35 -3.94
N ASP A 434 -27.12 8.08 -4.24
CA ASP A 434 -27.96 6.95 -3.88
C ASP A 434 -27.13 5.78 -3.30
N ASP A 435 -27.79 4.66 -3.01
CA ASP A 435 -27.18 3.49 -2.37
C ASP A 435 -26.54 2.52 -3.39
N SER A 436 -26.40 2.87 -4.70
CA SER A 436 -25.83 2.00 -5.76
C SER A 436 -24.38 1.54 -5.50
N GLN A 437 -23.67 2.28 -4.65
CA GLN A 437 -22.27 2.07 -4.32
C GLN A 437 -22.08 1.43 -2.94
N TYR A 438 -23.17 1.06 -2.27
CA TYR A 438 -23.11 0.58 -0.88
C TYR A 438 -23.10 -0.94 -0.85
N TRP A 439 -22.03 -1.50 -0.32
CA TRP A 439 -21.76 -2.93 -0.31
C TRP A 439 -21.61 -3.44 1.12
N ASP A 440 -22.40 -4.45 1.46
CA ASP A 440 -22.24 -5.24 2.68
C ASP A 440 -21.23 -6.38 2.43
N LEU A 441 -20.32 -6.57 3.37
CA LEU A 441 -19.35 -7.64 3.36
C LEU A 441 -19.84 -8.75 4.30
N SER A 442 -20.57 -9.70 3.74
CA SER A 442 -21.03 -10.85 4.51
C SER A 442 -20.01 -11.99 4.42
N VAL A 443 -19.44 -12.39 5.55
CA VAL A 443 -18.76 -13.69 5.66
C VAL A 443 -19.85 -14.76 5.75
N PRO A 444 -19.81 -15.85 4.95
CA PRO A 444 -20.78 -16.94 5.06
C PRO A 444 -20.71 -17.52 6.47
N ALA A 445 -21.79 -17.29 7.23
CA ALA A 445 -21.91 -17.47 8.68
C ALA A 445 -20.88 -16.66 9.49
N PRO A 446 -21.25 -16.11 10.67
CA PRO A 446 -20.25 -15.54 11.52
C PRO A 446 -19.28 -16.64 11.91
N ASN A 447 -18.00 -16.49 11.57
CA ASN A 447 -16.98 -17.28 12.24
C ASN A 447 -17.12 -16.95 13.72
N THR A 448 -17.57 -17.90 14.54
CA THR A 448 -17.57 -17.75 15.98
C THR A 448 -16.14 -17.87 16.44
N TYR A 449 -15.66 -16.90 17.20
CA TYR A 449 -14.29 -16.85 17.69
C TYR A 449 -14.24 -17.05 19.19
N LYS A 450 -13.10 -17.57 19.64
CA LYS A 450 -12.64 -17.45 21.03
C LYS A 450 -11.46 -16.50 21.08
N LEU A 451 -11.47 -15.59 22.06
CA LEU A 451 -10.38 -14.65 22.31
C LEU A 451 -9.64 -15.08 23.57
N GLN A 452 -8.41 -15.56 23.44
CA GLN A 452 -7.59 -16.04 24.56
C GLN A 452 -6.54 -14.99 24.92
N GLN A 453 -6.52 -14.50 26.15
CA GLN A 453 -5.49 -13.60 26.64
C GLN A 453 -4.14 -14.34 26.68
N LYS A 454 -3.11 -13.77 26.08
CA LYS A 454 -1.81 -14.43 25.93
C LYS A 454 -1.07 -14.60 27.27
N SER A 455 -1.18 -13.62 28.17
CA SER A 455 -0.51 -13.65 29.48
C SER A 455 -1.03 -14.74 30.41
N SER A 456 -2.34 -14.99 30.41
CA SER A 456 -2.99 -15.89 31.37
C SER A 456 -3.48 -17.20 30.75
N GLY A 457 -3.62 -17.26 29.42
CA GLY A 457 -4.25 -18.37 28.72
C GLY A 457 -5.77 -18.47 28.93
N ARG A 458 -6.39 -17.48 29.60
CA ARG A 458 -7.84 -17.42 29.86
C ARG A 458 -8.58 -16.78 28.69
N PHE A 459 -9.86 -17.08 28.54
CA PHE A 459 -10.71 -16.68 27.43
C PHE A 459 -11.66 -15.55 27.82
N LEU A 460 -11.87 -14.60 26.92
CA LEU A 460 -12.84 -13.53 27.10
C LEU A 460 -14.25 -14.11 27.23
N ASP A 461 -14.94 -13.75 28.29
CA ASP A 461 -16.17 -14.39 28.76
C ASP A 461 -17.21 -13.33 29.17
N ALA A 462 -18.48 -13.59 28.89
CA ALA A 462 -19.59 -12.74 29.32
C ALA A 462 -20.77 -13.58 29.84
N THR A 463 -21.35 -13.14 30.96
CA THR A 463 -22.53 -13.77 31.57
C THR A 463 -23.78 -12.91 31.43
N GLU A 464 -24.96 -13.54 31.55
CA GLU A 464 -26.26 -12.88 31.36
C GLU A 464 -26.70 -12.05 32.57
N GLU A 465 -26.18 -12.33 33.76
CA GLU A 465 -26.67 -11.74 35.01
C GLU A 465 -26.04 -10.39 35.33
N GLN A 466 -24.78 -10.18 34.94
CA GLN A 466 -24.01 -9.00 35.36
C GLN A 466 -23.61 -8.08 34.21
N PHE A 467 -23.75 -8.54 32.96
CA PHE A 467 -23.29 -7.87 31.72
C PHE A 467 -21.82 -7.43 31.71
N GLY A 468 -21.04 -7.73 32.76
CA GLY A 468 -19.61 -7.53 32.82
C GLY A 468 -18.89 -8.57 31.98
N VAL A 469 -17.73 -8.18 31.46
CA VAL A 469 -16.84 -9.07 30.71
C VAL A 469 -15.60 -9.33 31.55
N SER A 470 -15.21 -10.59 31.64
CA SER A 470 -14.01 -11.04 32.35
C SER A 470 -13.27 -12.08 31.53
N THR A 471 -12.21 -12.66 32.09
CA THR A 471 -11.55 -13.83 31.48
C THR A 471 -11.74 -15.07 32.34
N GLN A 472 -12.08 -16.20 31.71
CA GLN A 472 -12.29 -17.51 32.35
C GLN A 472 -11.41 -18.61 31.76
N PRO A 473 -11.16 -19.74 32.46
CA PRO A 473 -10.56 -20.92 31.82
C PRO A 473 -11.40 -21.38 30.63
N ALA A 474 -10.85 -22.21 29.75
CA ALA A 474 -11.60 -22.69 28.59
C ALA A 474 -12.89 -23.42 29.00
N GLU A 475 -14.04 -22.93 28.54
CA GLU A 475 -15.35 -23.54 28.74
C GLU A 475 -15.88 -24.17 27.44
N THR A 476 -16.78 -25.14 27.57
CA THR A 476 -17.35 -25.86 26.41
C THR A 476 -18.64 -25.25 25.89
N ASP A 477 -19.27 -24.38 26.67
CA ASP A 477 -20.53 -23.74 26.32
C ASP A 477 -20.32 -22.52 25.39
N THR A 478 -21.34 -21.65 25.27
CA THR A 478 -21.31 -20.47 24.41
C THR A 478 -20.96 -19.14 25.11
N SER A 479 -20.57 -19.12 26.39
CA SER A 479 -20.20 -17.91 27.16
C SER A 479 -18.93 -17.20 26.61
N GLN A 480 -18.07 -17.97 25.94
CA GLN A 480 -16.78 -17.52 25.41
C GLN A 480 -16.78 -17.34 23.90
N ARG A 481 -17.96 -17.36 23.29
CA ARG A 481 -18.13 -17.41 21.85
C ARG A 481 -18.54 -16.04 21.35
N TRP A 482 -17.74 -15.50 20.43
CA TRP A 482 -17.88 -14.13 19.95
C TRP A 482 -17.96 -14.10 18.43
N VAL A 483 -19.01 -13.49 17.93
CA VAL A 483 -19.24 -13.22 16.52
C VAL A 483 -18.57 -11.89 16.16
N LEU A 484 -17.52 -11.95 15.34
CA LEU A 484 -16.84 -10.77 14.82
C LEU A 484 -17.42 -10.42 13.45
N ARG A 485 -17.98 -9.21 13.32
CA ARG A 485 -18.46 -8.68 12.03
C ARG A 485 -17.64 -7.45 11.66
N SER A 486 -17.03 -7.47 10.48
CA SER A 486 -16.17 -6.40 9.99
C SER A 486 -16.88 -5.52 8.97
N ALA A 487 -16.61 -4.22 9.03
CA ALA A 487 -16.78 -3.29 7.92
C ALA A 487 -15.41 -2.65 7.63
N GLY A 488 -14.72 -3.15 6.60
CA GLY A 488 -13.31 -2.84 6.37
C GLY A 488 -12.43 -3.31 7.53
N THR A 489 -11.70 -2.39 8.16
CA THR A 489 -10.79 -2.68 9.30
C THR A 489 -11.43 -2.52 10.68
N VAL A 490 -12.72 -2.18 10.74
CA VAL A 490 -13.46 -1.95 11.99
C VAL A 490 -14.38 -3.13 12.25
N TYR A 491 -14.36 -3.63 13.48
CA TYR A 491 -15.12 -4.77 13.93
C TYR A 491 -16.17 -4.36 14.94
N THR A 492 -17.34 -4.97 14.85
CA THR A 492 -18.21 -5.21 16.00
C THR A 492 -17.93 -6.61 16.54
N ILE A 493 -17.93 -6.75 17.86
CA ILE A 493 -17.71 -8.01 18.55
C ILE A 493 -19.01 -8.32 19.32
N GLN A 494 -19.75 -9.34 18.88
CA GLN A 494 -21.06 -9.68 19.42
C GLN A 494 -20.97 -10.99 20.19
N HIS A 495 -21.48 -11.03 21.41
CA HIS A 495 -21.53 -12.26 22.20
C HIS A 495 -22.57 -13.22 21.58
N GLU A 496 -22.16 -14.46 21.29
CA GLU A 496 -22.97 -15.42 20.53
C GLU A 496 -24.27 -15.77 21.25
N ARG A 497 -24.21 -16.02 22.57
CA ARG A 497 -25.36 -16.50 23.33
C ARG A 497 -26.49 -15.47 23.44
N ASN A 498 -26.16 -14.24 23.81
CA ASN A 498 -27.16 -13.21 24.15
C ASN A 498 -27.29 -12.11 23.10
N GLY A 499 -26.49 -12.13 22.03
CA GLY A 499 -26.55 -11.17 20.93
C GLY A 499 -26.15 -9.74 21.28
N ARG A 500 -25.59 -9.49 22.47
CA ARG A 500 -25.13 -8.16 22.91
C ARG A 500 -23.72 -7.87 22.40
N PHE A 501 -23.39 -6.60 22.24
CA PHE A 501 -22.10 -6.14 21.70
C PHE A 501 -21.12 -5.84 22.83
N LEU A 502 -19.86 -6.22 22.62
CA LEU A 502 -18.74 -5.83 23.48
C LEU A 502 -18.56 -4.32 23.41
N ASP A 503 -18.46 -3.72 24.59
CA ASP A 503 -18.42 -2.29 24.83
C ASP A 503 -17.53 -2.02 26.05
N ALA A 504 -17.20 -0.76 26.33
CA ALA A 504 -16.47 -0.38 27.53
C ALA A 504 -17.15 0.77 28.26
N HIS A 505 -16.87 0.91 29.55
CA HIS A 505 -16.98 2.20 30.21
C HIS A 505 -15.83 3.13 29.77
N GLU A 506 -16.10 4.42 29.73
CA GLU A 506 -15.18 5.44 29.18
C GLU A 506 -14.59 6.33 30.27
N ASP A 507 -14.81 5.98 31.53
CA ASP A 507 -14.41 6.74 32.69
C ASP A 507 -13.66 5.87 33.71
N ALA A 508 -12.80 6.53 34.49
CA ALA A 508 -11.98 5.88 35.50
C ALA A 508 -12.79 5.41 36.72
N ALA A 509 -13.96 6.00 36.99
CA ALA A 509 -14.80 5.59 38.14
C ALA A 509 -15.37 4.19 37.93
N ASN A 510 -15.58 3.78 36.67
CA ASN A 510 -15.96 2.44 36.26
C ASN A 510 -14.77 1.58 35.78
N ASP A 511 -13.53 1.97 36.09
CA ASP A 511 -12.28 1.29 35.69
C ASP A 511 -12.17 0.98 34.19
N PHE A 512 -12.85 1.76 33.35
CA PHE A 512 -12.96 1.48 31.92
C PHE A 512 -13.37 0.03 31.59
N ARG A 513 -14.19 -0.57 32.46
CA ARG A 513 -14.56 -1.99 32.42
C ARG A 513 -15.25 -2.36 31.12
N LEU A 514 -14.89 -3.52 30.56
CA LEU A 514 -15.59 -4.10 29.43
C LEU A 514 -16.93 -4.69 29.88
N VAL A 515 -17.94 -4.45 29.07
CA VAL A 515 -19.32 -4.89 29.31
C VAL A 515 -19.96 -5.33 28.00
N THR A 516 -21.14 -5.94 28.08
CA THR A 516 -21.98 -6.21 26.91
C THR A 516 -23.24 -5.32 26.92
N ARG A 517 -23.49 -4.62 25.82
CA ARG A 517 -24.64 -3.72 25.67
C ARG A 517 -25.48 -4.08 24.44
N THR A 518 -26.74 -3.65 24.41
CA THR A 518 -27.51 -3.65 23.14
C THR A 518 -26.82 -2.74 22.14
N SER A 519 -27.15 -2.87 20.84
CA SER A 519 -26.58 -2.00 19.82
C SER A 519 -26.82 -0.52 20.14
N GLN A 520 -25.74 0.27 20.20
CA GLN A 520 -25.79 1.71 20.46
C GLN A 520 -25.30 2.54 19.27
N ASN A 521 -24.77 1.90 18.22
CA ASN A 521 -24.32 2.51 16.97
C ASN A 521 -23.35 3.70 17.15
N ASN A 522 -22.48 3.66 18.15
CA ASN A 522 -21.44 4.66 18.42
C ASN A 522 -20.05 4.00 18.41
N ASP A 523 -18.99 4.79 18.61
CA ASP A 523 -17.60 4.30 18.56
C ASP A 523 -17.18 3.50 19.80
N SER A 524 -18.01 3.43 20.85
CA SER A 524 -17.70 2.66 22.07
C SER A 524 -17.81 1.15 21.85
N GLN A 525 -18.64 0.73 20.90
CA GLN A 525 -18.85 -0.67 20.47
C GLN A 525 -18.06 -1.07 19.21
N ARG A 526 -17.14 -0.21 18.77
CA ARG A 526 -16.35 -0.39 17.54
C ARG A 526 -14.90 -0.64 17.88
N TRP A 527 -14.32 -1.66 17.27
CA TRP A 527 -13.02 -2.21 17.64
C TRP A 527 -12.11 -2.37 16.44
N LEU A 528 -10.82 -2.06 16.61
CA LEU A 528 -9.76 -2.37 15.64
C LEU A 528 -9.05 -3.62 16.10
N VAL A 529 -9.13 -4.69 15.33
CA VAL A 529 -8.44 -5.96 15.63
C VAL A 529 -7.13 -5.98 14.84
N ARG A 530 -6.05 -5.53 15.47
CA ARG A 530 -4.73 -5.40 14.83
C ARG A 530 -3.86 -6.62 15.09
N PRO A 531 -3.30 -7.25 14.08
CA PRO A 531 -2.44 -8.41 14.23
C PRO A 531 -1.03 -8.03 14.69
N LEU A 532 -0.45 -8.92 15.49
CA LEU A 532 0.96 -8.94 15.88
C LEU A 532 1.69 -10.15 15.27
N SER A 533 0.96 -11.23 14.99
CA SER A 533 1.45 -12.44 14.31
C SER A 533 0.28 -13.12 13.58
N SER A 534 0.46 -14.36 13.08
CA SER A 534 -0.58 -15.12 12.38
C SER A 534 -1.85 -15.40 13.20
N ASP A 535 -1.75 -15.44 14.53
CA ASP A 535 -2.87 -15.78 15.42
C ASP A 535 -3.01 -14.85 16.64
N THR A 536 -2.07 -13.91 16.84
CA THR A 536 -2.05 -13.00 17.99
C THR A 536 -2.40 -11.58 17.54
N PHE A 537 -3.27 -10.92 18.29
CA PHE A 537 -3.85 -9.62 17.96
C PHE A 537 -3.85 -8.68 19.17
N THR A 538 -4.00 -7.39 18.91
CA THR A 538 -4.45 -6.37 19.86
C THR A 538 -5.84 -5.93 19.43
N VAL A 539 -6.70 -5.60 20.39
CA VAL A 539 -8.06 -5.12 20.11
C VAL A 539 -8.18 -3.72 20.69
N GLN A 540 -8.41 -2.71 19.85
CA GLN A 540 -8.42 -1.30 20.27
C GLN A 540 -9.81 -0.68 20.06
N GLN A 541 -10.35 -0.06 21.09
CA GLN A 541 -11.61 0.68 21.01
C GLN A 541 -11.44 1.93 20.13
N LEU A 542 -12.44 2.21 19.28
CA LEU A 542 -12.36 3.34 18.35
C LEU A 542 -12.55 4.69 19.04
N HIS A 543 -13.48 4.81 20.00
CA HIS A 543 -13.76 6.09 20.68
C HIS A 543 -12.58 6.59 21.53
N GLY A 544 -12.12 5.77 22.47
CA GLY A 544 -11.07 6.16 23.43
C GLY A 544 -9.65 5.76 23.02
N VAL A 545 -9.49 5.02 21.92
CA VAL A 545 -8.17 4.56 21.41
C VAL A 545 -7.44 3.65 22.43
N ARG A 546 -8.18 3.11 23.41
CA ARG A 546 -7.69 2.21 24.46
C ARG A 546 -7.76 0.75 24.01
N PHE A 547 -6.85 -0.07 24.49
CA PHE A 547 -6.70 -1.48 24.14
C PHE A 547 -7.40 -2.38 25.14
N VAL A 548 -8.07 -3.42 24.65
CA VAL A 548 -8.63 -4.50 25.46
C VAL A 548 -7.50 -5.19 26.23
N ASP A 549 -7.68 -5.22 27.53
CA ASP A 549 -6.78 -5.78 28.53
C ASP A 549 -7.63 -6.60 29.52
N ALA A 550 -6.99 -7.39 30.37
CA ALA A 550 -7.67 -8.03 31.47
C ALA A 550 -6.73 -8.22 32.65
N TYR A 551 -7.26 -8.08 33.85
CA TYR A 551 -6.52 -8.40 35.06
C TYR A 551 -6.16 -9.89 35.09
N THR A 552 -4.93 -10.19 35.50
CA THR A 552 -4.41 -11.56 35.60
C THR A 552 -4.55 -12.16 37.00
N SER A 553 -5.20 -11.44 37.92
CA SER A 553 -5.37 -11.87 39.31
C SER A 553 -6.85 -11.92 39.72
N SER A 554 -7.15 -12.81 40.66
CA SER A 554 -8.48 -12.98 41.24
C SER A 554 -8.92 -11.78 42.10
N THR A 555 -7.98 -10.96 42.59
CA THR A 555 -8.28 -9.74 43.36
C THR A 555 -9.15 -8.75 42.59
N ASN A 556 -9.04 -8.73 41.26
CA ASN A 556 -9.86 -7.89 40.38
C ASN A 556 -10.86 -8.74 39.55
N ASP A 557 -11.17 -9.94 40.03
CA ASP A 557 -12.10 -10.89 39.39
C ASP A 557 -11.78 -11.19 37.92
N PHE A 558 -10.49 -11.11 37.55
CA PHE A 558 -10.05 -11.25 36.16
C PHE A 558 -10.82 -10.36 35.16
N SER A 559 -11.31 -9.20 35.63
CA SER A 559 -12.16 -8.31 34.85
C SER A 559 -11.44 -7.85 33.59
N ALA A 560 -12.17 -7.82 32.48
CA ALA A 560 -11.68 -7.27 31.23
C ALA A 560 -11.94 -5.75 31.24
N VAL A 561 -10.96 -4.99 30.78
CA VAL A 561 -10.95 -3.51 30.82
C VAL A 561 -10.33 -2.97 29.55
N THR A 562 -10.37 -1.65 29.36
CA THR A 562 -9.53 -0.99 28.35
C THR A 562 -8.40 -0.17 28.99
N ARG A 563 -7.19 -0.23 28.42
CA ARG A 563 -6.00 0.50 28.90
C ARG A 563 -5.29 1.25 27.78
N THR A 564 -4.46 2.23 28.13
CA THR A 564 -3.52 2.80 27.15
C THR A 564 -2.56 1.73 26.64
N ALA A 565 -1.92 1.97 25.50
CA ALA A 565 -1.02 0.99 24.87
C ALA A 565 0.07 0.50 25.83
N GLN A 566 0.18 -0.82 25.99
CA GLN A 566 1.23 -1.48 26.77
C GLN A 566 1.88 -2.55 25.90
N ASN A 567 3.20 -2.67 25.96
CA ASN A 567 3.94 -3.68 25.21
C ASN A 567 4.14 -4.96 26.02
N ASN A 568 3.05 -5.58 26.48
CA ASN A 568 3.07 -6.81 27.26
C ASN A 568 2.00 -7.78 26.74
N ASP A 569 1.97 -9.00 27.28
CA ASP A 569 1.05 -10.05 26.83
C ASP A 569 -0.37 -9.91 27.42
N THR A 570 -0.66 -8.92 28.28
CA THR A 570 -2.01 -8.72 28.84
C THR A 570 -2.95 -8.04 27.84
N GLN A 571 -2.41 -7.28 26.88
CA GLN A 571 -3.13 -6.68 25.75
C GLN A 571 -3.08 -7.49 24.45
N ARG A 572 -2.52 -8.70 24.51
CA ARG A 572 -2.36 -9.57 23.34
C ARG A 572 -3.33 -10.74 23.44
N TRP A 573 -4.09 -10.94 22.38
CA TRP A 573 -5.19 -11.89 22.31
C TRP A 573 -4.96 -12.86 21.17
N VAL A 574 -4.94 -14.15 21.47
CA VAL A 574 -4.97 -15.21 20.46
C VAL A 574 -6.41 -15.39 20.01
N ILE A 575 -6.73 -15.08 18.76
CA ILE A 575 -8.09 -15.11 18.23
C ILE A 575 -8.21 -16.29 17.28
N ARG A 576 -9.04 -17.29 17.66
CA ARG A 576 -9.20 -18.53 16.88
C ARG A 576 -10.65 -18.73 16.49
N SER A 577 -10.87 -19.04 15.22
CA SER A 577 -12.18 -19.44 14.70
C SER A 577 -12.54 -20.83 15.23
N LEU A 578 -13.81 -21.00 15.60
CA LEU A 578 -14.41 -22.30 15.85
C LEU A 578 -14.92 -22.89 14.52
N PRO A 579 -14.87 -24.21 14.34
CA PRO A 579 -15.51 -24.87 13.21
C PRO A 579 -17.00 -24.51 13.16
N ALA A 580 -17.53 -24.24 11.97
CA ALA A 580 -18.98 -24.22 11.79
C ALA A 580 -19.52 -25.62 12.08
N ASN A 581 -20.53 -25.72 12.94
CA ASN A 581 -21.24 -26.99 13.19
C ASN A 581 -22.00 -27.45 11.94
#